data_AF-A0A7C3MSQ5-F1
#
_entry.id   AF-A0A7C3MSQ5-F1
#
_cell.length_a   1.000
_cell.length_b   1.000
_cell.length_c   1.000
_cell.angle_alpha   90.00
_cell.angle_beta   90.00
_cell.angle_gamma   90.00
#
_symmetry.space_group_name_H-M   'P 1'
#
loop_
_entity.id
_entity.type
_entity.pdbx_description
1 polymer ?
#
loop_
_entity_poly.entity_id
_entity_poly.type
_entity_poly.pdbx_seq_one_letter_code
_entity_poly.pdbx_strand_id
1 'polypeptide(L)' 'METGNRNLSTPLITVRNLKKYFPIQRGFLRKLVGYVRAVDDVNLEIEERETLGLVGESGSGK' A
#
# COMPACT_ATOMS: atom_id res chain seq x y z
N MET A 1 15.06 -23.95 -28.57
CA MET A 1 14.46 -22.61 -28.44
C MET A 1 13.14 -22.82 -27.69
N GLU A 2 13.19 -22.79 -26.36
CA GLU A 2 11.97 -22.87 -25.55
C GLU A 2 11.27 -21.53 -25.63
N THR A 3 10.14 -21.49 -26.32
CA THR A 3 9.16 -20.42 -26.22
C THR A 3 8.58 -20.51 -24.81
N GLY A 4 9.19 -19.81 -23.85
CA GLY A 4 8.70 -19.72 -22.49
C GLY A 4 7.25 -19.27 -22.50
N ASN A 5 6.38 -20.15 -22.00
CA ASN A 5 4.97 -19.85 -21.76
C ASN A 5 4.89 -18.51 -21.02
N ARG A 6 4.39 -17.46 -21.69
CA ARG A 6 3.81 -16.33 -20.97
C ARG A 6 2.52 -16.86 -20.35
N ASN A 7 2.66 -17.59 -19.24
CA ASN A 7 1.55 -17.75 -18.31
C ASN A 7 1.00 -16.34 -18.12
N LEU A 8 -0.30 -16.18 -18.31
CA LEU A 8 -1.03 -15.00 -17.85
C LEU A 8 -0.78 -14.98 -16.34
N SER A 9 0.30 -14.32 -15.92
CA SER A 9 0.89 -14.52 -14.61
C SER A 9 -0.06 -13.94 -13.59
N THR A 10 -0.51 -14.76 -12.65
CA THR A 10 -1.10 -14.23 -11.44
C THR A 10 -0.01 -13.39 -10.77
N PRO A 11 -0.27 -12.10 -10.46
CA PRO A 11 0.72 -11.28 -9.78
C PRO A 11 1.18 -11.99 -8.50
N LEU A 12 2.49 -11.99 -8.25
CA LEU A 12 3.06 -12.60 -7.05
C LEU A 12 2.51 -11.95 -5.78
N ILE A 13 2.33 -10.62 -5.82
CA ILE A 13 1.68 -9.85 -4.75
C ILE A 13 0.51 -9.10 -5.37
N THR A 14 -0.66 -9.22 -4.76
CA THR A 14 -1.84 -8.42 -5.09
C THR A 14 -2.37 -7.76 -3.84
N VAL A 15 -2.43 -6.43 -3.86
CA VAL A 15 -3.06 -5.59 -2.83
C VAL A 15 -4.28 -4.92 -3.45
N ARG A 16 -5.40 -5.00 -2.74
CA ARG A 16 -6.66 -4.38 -3.14
C ARG A 16 -7.21 -3.51 -2.03
N ASN A 17 -7.65 -2.32 -2.38
CA ASN A 17 -8.36 -1.38 -1.52
C ASN A 17 -7.69 -1.15 -0.16
N LEU A 18 -6.35 -1.08 -0.13
CA LEU A 18 -5.60 -0.91 1.11
C LEU A 18 -5.92 0.45 1.71
N LYS A 19 -6.35 0.42 2.98
CA LYS A 19 -6.63 1.62 3.79
C LYS A 19 -5.92 1.50 5.11
N LYS A 20 -5.18 2.55 5.48
CA LYS A 20 -4.52 2.67 6.78
C LYS A 20 -4.75 4.06 7.34
N TYR A 21 -5.62 4.14 8.34
CA TYR A 21 -5.95 5.39 9.01
C TYR A 21 -5.44 5.37 10.45
N PHE A 22 -4.70 6.41 10.83
CA PHE A 22 -4.15 6.55 12.18
C PHE A 22 -4.99 7.54 12.99
N PRO A 23 -5.41 7.20 14.22
CA PRO A 23 -6.23 8.09 15.02
C PRO A 23 -5.44 9.32 15.49
N ILE A 24 -6.06 10.48 15.44
CA ILE A 24 -5.55 11.72 16.02
C ILE A 24 -6.23 11.89 17.38
N GLN A 25 -5.44 11.86 18.44
CA GLN A 25 -5.90 12.10 19.81
C GLN A 25 -5.40 13.46 20.31
N ARG A 26 -6.25 14.22 20.99
CA ARG A 26 -5.90 15.53 21.57
C ARG A 26 -6.42 15.70 23.00
N GLY A 27 -5.75 16.58 23.73
CA GLY A 27 -6.10 16.97 25.10
C GLY A 27 -5.64 15.97 26.17
N PHE A 28 -5.79 16.37 27.44
CA PHE A 28 -5.36 15.59 28.61
C PHE A 28 -6.05 14.21 28.71
N LEU A 29 -7.29 14.13 28.23
CA LEU A 29 -8.10 12.90 28.22
C LEU A 29 -7.92 12.07 26.92
N ARG A 30 -6.93 12.39 26.06
CA ARG A 30 -6.65 11.70 24.78
C ARG A 30 -7.91 11.44 23.92
N LYS A 31 -8.79 12.45 23.82
CA LYS A 31 -10.03 12.31 23.05
C LYS A 31 -9.70 12.14 21.56
N LEU A 32 -10.36 11.17 20.91
CA LEU A 32 -10.28 11.01 19.46
C LEU A 32 -10.94 12.21 18.78
N VAL A 33 -10.18 12.88 17.90
CA VAL A 33 -10.63 14.09 17.20
C VAL A 33 -10.55 13.99 15.68
N GLY A 34 -10.00 12.89 15.15
CA GLY A 34 -9.92 12.66 13.71
C GLY A 34 -9.02 11.50 13.36
N TYR A 35 -8.73 11.35 12.07
CA TYR A 35 -7.83 10.34 11.54
C TYR A 35 -6.91 10.94 10.47
N VAL A 36 -5.64 10.58 10.51
CA VAL A 36 -4.73 10.75 9.37
C VAL A 36 -4.94 9.57 8.44
N ARG A 37 -5.34 9.83 7.19
CA ARG A 37 -5.42 8.80 6.16
C ARG A 37 -4.04 8.61 5.53
N ALA A 38 -3.24 7.73 6.10
CA ALA A 38 -1.89 7.47 5.60
C ALA A 38 -1.89 6.66 4.30
N VAL A 39 -2.82 5.71 4.18
CA VAL A 39 -3.08 5.00 2.91
C VAL A 39 -4.59 5.03 2.69
N ASP A 40 -5.03 5.47 1.51
CA ASP A 40 -6.45 5.54 1.17
C ASP A 40 -6.70 4.90 -0.21
N ASP A 41 -7.31 3.72 -0.19
CA ASP A 41 -7.78 2.99 -1.36
C ASP A 41 -6.69 2.67 -2.40
N VAL A 42 -5.55 2.14 -1.93
CA VAL A 42 -4.43 1.77 -2.80
C VAL A 42 -4.60 0.35 -3.34
N ASN A 43 -4.42 0.21 -4.66
CA ASN A 43 -4.32 -1.06 -5.36
C ASN A 43 -2.89 -1.20 -5.91
N LEU A 44 -2.26 -2.35 -5.68
CA LEU A 44 -0.89 -2.64 -6.12
C LEU A 44 -0.80 -4.09 -6.57
N GLU A 45 -0.09 -4.32 -7.67
CA GLU A 45 0.29 -5.65 -8.14
C GLU A 45 1.81 -5.66 -8.34
N ILE A 46 2.45 -6.77 -7.97
CA ILE A 46 3.88 -6.99 -8.22
C ILE A 46 4.02 -8.39 -8.83
N GLU A 47 4.59 -8.44 -10.02
CA GLU A 47 4.80 -9.68 -10.78
C GLU A 47 6.00 -10.49 -10.23
N GLU A 48 6.08 -11.77 -10.62
CA GLU A 48 7.27 -12.56 -10.31
C GLU A 48 8.51 -11.93 -10.97
N ARG A 49 9.60 -11.79 -10.20
CA ARG A 49 10.87 -11.16 -10.63
C ARG A 49 10.79 -9.65 -10.88
N GLU A 50 9.70 -8.98 -10.50
CA GLU A 50 9.62 -7.53 -10.49
C GLU A 50 10.27 -6.92 -9.23
N THR A 51 10.89 -5.75 -9.37
CA THR A 51 11.38 -4.94 -8.24
C THR A 51 10.60 -3.64 -8.18
N LEU A 52 9.86 -3.42 -7.10
CA LEU A 52 9.11 -2.19 -6.86
C LEU A 52 9.85 -1.30 -5.85
N GLY A 53 10.11 -0.05 -6.23
CA GLY A 53 10.62 0.99 -5.32
C GLY A 53 9.53 1.97 -4.92
N LEU A 54 9.23 2.08 -3.62
CA LEU A 54 8.26 3.05 -3.10
C LEU A 54 8.98 4.29 -2.56
N VAL A 55 8.74 5.45 -3.17
CA VAL A 55 9.44 6.72 -2.89
C VAL A 55 8.46 7.86 -2.57
N GLY A 56 8.91 8.85 -1.80
CA GLY A 56 8.07 9.99 -1.39
C GLY A 56 8.56 10.71 -0.15
N GLU A 57 7.92 11.84 0.15
CA GLU A 57 8.25 12.73 1.27
C GLU A 57 7.95 12.11 2.65
N SER A 58 8.46 12.75 3.70
CA SER A 58 8.18 12.34 5.08
C SER A 58 6.67 12.39 5.36
N GLY A 59 6.11 11.32 5.93
CA GLY A 59 4.69 11.23 6.26
C GLY A 59 3.75 10.84 5.12
N SER A 60 4.26 10.52 3.92
CA SER A 60 3.42 10.19 2.75
C SER A 60 2.75 8.82 2.78
N GLY A 61 2.94 8.02 3.85
CA GLY A 61 2.29 6.72 3.99
C GLY A 61 2.88 5.59 3.14
N LYS A 62 4.15 5.72 2.75
CA LYS A 62 4.97 4.59 2.27
C LYS A 62 5.18 3.60 3.40
#